data_AF-A0A508WRP7-F1
#
_entry.id   AF-A0A508WRP7-F1
#
_cell.length_a   1.000
_cell.length_b   1.000
_cell.length_c   1.000
_cell.angle_alpha   90.00
_cell.angle_beta   90.00
_cell.angle_gamma   90.00
#
_symmetry.space_group_name_H-M   'P 1'
#
loop_
_entity.id
_entity.type
_entity.pdbx_description
1 polymer ?
#
loop_
_entity_poly.entity_id
_entity_poly.type
_entity_poly.pdbx_seq_one_letter_code
_entity_poly.pdbx_strand_id
1 'polypeptide(L)'
;MEMTDFNMWCWNSRIFPDISPLVVSKNDRVRVRVGNLTMTNHPIHMHGYDFEVTCTDGGWVRPEARWPEVSIDIPVGAMRAYEFDAKYEGDWAIHCHKSHHTMNAMGHDIPTFIGVDKSKVAEKIKKLRPEYMPMGTKGMADMGEMEMEIPENTIPMMTGWGPHGPIEMGGMFSVVKVREGISAGDYADPGWYENPPGTQAWEWTGELPDATKVKDAKTQITPKHKNHG
;
A
#
# COMPACT_ATOMS: atom_id res chain seq x y z
N MET A 1 -9.62 26.40 13.68
CA MET A 1 -8.99 25.49 12.71
C MET A 1 -7.51 25.53 13.03
N GLU A 2 -7.05 24.65 13.91
CA GLU A 2 -5.65 24.64 14.31
C GLU A 2 -4.79 24.02 13.21
N MET A 3 -3.53 24.45 13.12
CA MET A 3 -2.47 23.87 12.27
C MET A 3 -2.11 22.41 12.62
N THR A 4 -2.89 21.73 13.44
CA THR A 4 -2.63 20.39 13.99
C THR A 4 -3.67 19.35 13.56
N ASP A 5 -4.77 19.77 12.94
CA ASP A 5 -5.83 18.87 12.44
C ASP A 5 -5.59 18.50 10.95
N PHE A 6 -4.33 18.18 10.61
CA PHE A 6 -3.95 17.73 9.28
C PHE A 6 -4.23 16.23 9.14
N ASN A 7 -5.22 15.89 8.32
CA ASN A 7 -5.69 14.50 8.15
C ASN A 7 -5.61 14.01 6.69
N MET A 8 -4.79 14.67 5.86
CA MET A 8 -4.60 14.36 4.45
C MET A 8 -3.10 14.22 4.13
N TRP A 9 -2.77 13.13 3.46
CA TRP A 9 -1.41 12.71 3.14
C TRP A 9 -1.27 12.52 1.63
N CYS A 10 -0.30 13.23 1.05
CA CYS A 10 -0.16 13.42 -0.39
C CYS A 10 1.29 13.16 -0.83
N TRP A 11 1.47 12.85 -2.11
CA TRP A 11 2.75 13.00 -2.81
C TRP A 11 2.65 14.16 -3.78
N ASN A 12 3.58 15.12 -3.68
CA ASN A 12 3.62 16.28 -4.56
C ASN A 12 2.25 16.97 -4.70
N SER A 13 1.55 17.12 -3.57
CA SER A 13 0.21 17.72 -3.47
C SER A 13 -0.93 16.94 -4.16
N ARG A 14 -0.71 15.68 -4.53
CA ARG A 14 -1.74 14.78 -5.05
C ARG A 14 -1.94 13.57 -4.16
N ILE A 15 -3.13 13.00 -4.22
CA ILE A 15 -3.51 11.76 -3.55
C ILE A 15 -3.86 10.72 -4.60
N PHE A 16 -3.72 9.44 -4.29
CA PHE A 16 -4.19 8.38 -5.18
C PHE A 16 -5.69 8.53 -5.48
N PRO A 17 -6.16 8.34 -6.73
CA PRO A 17 -5.45 7.82 -7.90
C PRO A 17 -4.75 8.86 -8.79
N ASP A 18 -4.75 10.13 -8.41
CA ASP A 18 -4.18 11.22 -9.23
C ASP A 18 -2.64 11.33 -9.15
N ILE A 19 -2.02 10.50 -8.31
CA ILE A 19 -0.57 10.32 -8.28
C ILE A 19 -0.16 9.47 -9.49
N SER A 20 0.66 10.05 -10.37
CA SER A 20 1.19 9.33 -11.53
C SER A 20 2.03 8.11 -11.11
N PRO A 21 2.00 7.02 -11.89
CA PRO A 21 2.87 5.87 -11.64
C PRO A 21 4.34 6.23 -11.87
N LEU A 22 5.24 5.45 -11.26
CA LEU A 22 6.66 5.48 -11.55
C LEU A 22 6.92 4.51 -12.70
N VAL A 23 7.01 5.05 -13.92
CA VAL A 23 7.24 4.27 -15.14
C VAL A 23 8.74 4.05 -15.35
N VAL A 24 9.13 2.79 -15.55
CA VAL A 24 10.52 2.34 -15.55
C VAL A 24 10.76 1.33 -16.66
N SER A 25 11.89 1.45 -17.37
CA SER A 25 12.31 0.46 -18.35
C SER A 25 12.99 -0.73 -17.67
N LYS A 26 12.71 -1.94 -18.15
CA LYS A 26 13.34 -3.17 -17.66
C LYS A 26 14.86 -3.08 -17.83
N ASN A 27 15.58 -3.52 -16.79
CA ASN A 27 17.04 -3.45 -16.65
C ASN A 27 17.61 -2.05 -16.37
N ASP A 28 16.78 -1.03 -16.15
CA ASP A 28 17.27 0.24 -15.63
C ASP A 28 17.73 0.10 -14.18
N ARG A 29 18.80 0.82 -13.83
CA ARG A 29 19.11 1.12 -12.44
C ARG A 29 18.44 2.43 -12.06
N VAL A 30 17.36 2.32 -11.30
CA VAL A 30 16.49 3.44 -10.95
C VAL A 30 16.92 4.03 -9.63
N ARG A 31 16.93 5.36 -9.53
CA ARG A 31 17.10 6.08 -8.27
C ARG A 31 15.83 6.85 -7.94
N VAL A 32 15.25 6.55 -6.78
CA VAL A 32 14.12 7.32 -6.24
C VAL A 32 14.63 8.24 -5.13
N ARG A 33 14.22 9.50 -5.16
CA ARG A 33 14.52 10.48 -4.11
C ARG A 33 13.23 10.91 -3.46
N VAL A 34 13.19 10.85 -2.13
CA VAL A 34 12.01 11.21 -1.36
C VAL A 34 12.42 12.28 -0.36
N GLY A 35 11.71 13.41 -0.38
CA GLY A 35 11.82 14.47 0.61
C GLY A 35 10.53 14.57 1.41
N ASN A 36 10.64 14.68 2.72
CA ASN A 36 9.49 14.79 3.61
C ASN A 36 9.32 16.22 4.11
N LEU A 37 8.28 16.88 3.59
CA LEU A 37 7.90 18.25 3.96
C LEU A 37 6.76 18.30 5.00
N THR A 38 6.38 17.16 5.55
CA THR A 38 5.26 17.04 6.49
C THR A 38 5.74 16.93 7.94
N MET A 39 4.81 17.01 8.88
CA MET A 39 5.09 16.99 10.33
C MET A 39 5.16 15.59 10.95
N THR A 40 5.21 14.52 10.13
CA THR A 40 5.38 13.13 10.61
C THR A 40 6.32 12.38 9.67
N ASN A 41 6.95 11.32 10.16
CA ASN A 41 7.79 10.45 9.33
C ASN A 41 6.94 9.61 8.36
N HIS A 42 7.54 9.22 7.23
CA HIS A 42 6.91 8.38 6.22
C HIS A 42 7.78 7.17 5.89
N PRO A 43 7.44 5.96 6.34
CA PRO A 43 8.08 4.74 5.85
C PRO A 43 7.60 4.46 4.43
N ILE A 44 8.44 4.66 3.41
CA ILE A 44 8.09 4.36 2.01
C ILE A 44 8.45 2.92 1.71
N HIS A 45 7.45 2.11 1.39
CA HIS A 45 7.55 0.70 1.07
C HIS A 45 7.32 0.46 -0.42
N MET A 46 8.12 -0.43 -1.02
CA MET A 46 7.97 -0.87 -2.40
C MET A 46 7.81 -2.39 -2.45
N HIS A 47 6.78 -2.84 -3.17
CA HIS A 47 6.53 -4.26 -3.37
C HIS A 47 7.45 -4.83 -4.46
N GLY A 48 7.66 -6.15 -4.44
CA GLY A 48 8.38 -6.89 -5.50
C GLY A 48 9.90 -6.71 -5.57
N TYR A 49 10.44 -5.71 -4.87
CA TYR A 49 11.85 -5.35 -4.93
C TYR A 49 12.42 -5.06 -3.55
N ASP A 50 13.62 -5.55 -3.31
CA ASP A 50 14.57 -4.90 -2.42
C ASP A 50 15.29 -3.75 -3.13
N PHE A 51 15.71 -2.76 -2.36
CA PHE A 51 16.48 -1.61 -2.84
C PHE A 51 17.63 -1.28 -1.89
N GLU A 52 18.69 -0.69 -2.41
CA GLU A 52 19.80 -0.19 -1.61
C GLU A 52 19.53 1.26 -1.17
N VAL A 53 19.70 1.54 0.12
CA VAL A 53 19.70 2.93 0.60
C VAL A 53 21.02 3.59 0.23
N THR A 54 20.96 4.63 -0.60
CA THR A 54 22.14 5.26 -1.20
C THR A 54 22.40 6.68 -0.72
N CYS A 55 21.44 7.32 -0.05
CA CYS A 55 21.59 8.67 0.48
C CYS A 55 20.79 8.86 1.77
N THR A 56 21.40 9.56 2.74
CA THR A 56 20.74 10.06 3.96
C THR A 56 20.93 11.57 4.07
N ASP A 57 20.45 12.19 5.16
CA ASP A 57 20.68 13.64 5.41
C ASP A 57 22.17 13.96 5.59
N GLY A 58 22.99 12.95 5.91
CA GLY A 58 24.46 13.05 5.93
C GLY A 58 25.11 13.05 4.53
N GLY A 59 24.32 12.91 3.47
CA GLY A 59 24.78 12.84 2.08
C GLY A 59 24.79 11.42 1.51
N TRP A 60 25.53 11.25 0.41
CA TRP A 60 25.64 9.96 -0.28
C TRP A 60 26.36 8.92 0.57
N VAL A 61 25.75 7.75 0.70
CA VAL A 61 26.32 6.59 1.39
C VAL A 61 27.31 5.91 0.46
N ARG A 62 28.56 5.76 0.93
CA ARG A 62 29.61 5.03 0.20
C ARG A 62 29.13 3.59 -0.10
N PRO A 63 29.47 3.02 -1.27
CA PRO A 63 28.97 1.70 -1.66
C PRO A 63 29.12 0.60 -0.60
N GLU A 64 30.23 0.60 0.15
CA GLU A 64 30.54 -0.41 1.17
C GLU A 64 29.70 -0.28 2.45
N ALA A 65 28.98 0.83 2.61
CA ALA A 65 28.14 1.14 3.76
C ALA A 65 26.65 1.25 3.41
N ARG A 66 26.28 0.98 2.15
CA ARG A 66 24.87 0.88 1.73
C ARG A 66 24.27 -0.38 2.32
N TRP A 67 22.95 -0.39 2.48
CA TRP A 67 22.23 -1.55 3.01
C TRP A 67 20.93 -1.78 2.23
N PRO A 68 20.49 -3.03 2.09
CA PRO A 68 19.24 -3.37 1.44
C PRO A 68 18.05 -3.13 2.38
N GLU A 69 16.94 -2.67 1.81
CA GLU A 69 15.65 -2.50 2.47
C GLU A 69 14.51 -2.79 1.50
N VAL A 70 13.31 -3.01 2.04
CA VAL A 70 12.04 -2.95 1.26
C VAL A 70 11.18 -1.77 1.69
N SER A 71 11.53 -1.15 2.83
CA SER A 71 10.84 -0.01 3.43
C SER A 71 11.87 0.94 4.01
N ILE A 72 11.79 2.22 3.66
CA ILE A 72 12.72 3.24 4.17
C ILE A 72 11.96 4.34 4.90
N ASP A 73 12.30 4.57 6.16
CA ASP A 73 11.75 5.70 6.91
C ASP A 73 12.34 7.02 6.41
N ILE A 74 11.45 7.97 6.10
CA ILE A 74 11.80 9.36 5.76
C ILE A 74 11.40 10.26 6.94
N PRO A 75 12.33 10.67 7.80
CA PRO A 75 12.03 11.56 8.92
C PRO A 75 11.51 12.93 8.49
N VAL A 76 10.94 13.68 9.43
CA VAL A 76 10.47 15.05 9.20
C VAL A 76 11.63 15.95 8.74
N GLY A 77 11.44 16.68 7.63
CA GLY A 77 12.44 17.59 7.07
C GLY A 77 13.64 16.90 6.41
N ALA A 78 13.63 15.57 6.34
CA ALA A 78 14.73 14.78 5.80
C ALA A 78 14.55 14.46 4.31
N MET A 79 15.65 14.09 3.66
CA MET A 79 15.64 13.45 2.36
C MET A 79 16.34 12.09 2.40
N ARG A 80 15.81 11.13 1.65
CA ARG A 80 16.52 9.87 1.37
C ARG A 80 16.56 9.62 -0.13
N ALA A 81 17.54 8.84 -0.56
CA ALA A 81 17.54 8.22 -1.88
C ALA A 81 17.81 6.73 -1.74
N TYR A 82 17.11 5.96 -2.56
CA TYR A 82 17.35 4.53 -2.72
C TYR A 82 17.44 4.17 -4.19
N GLU A 83 18.10 3.05 -4.47
CA GLU A 83 18.29 2.53 -5.81
C GLU A 83 17.86 1.08 -5.91
N PHE A 84 17.25 0.71 -7.03
CA PHE A 84 16.94 -0.67 -7.36
C PHE A 84 17.23 -0.94 -8.84
N ASP A 85 17.53 -2.19 -9.16
CA ASP A 85 17.65 -2.65 -10.54
C ASP A 85 16.29 -3.20 -10.98
N ALA A 86 15.67 -2.62 -12.01
CA ALA A 86 14.33 -2.97 -12.48
C ALA A 86 14.29 -4.28 -13.29
N LYS A 87 14.52 -5.40 -12.59
CA LYS A 87 14.67 -6.75 -13.17
C LYS A 87 13.35 -7.45 -13.48
N TYR A 88 12.32 -7.17 -12.68
CA TYR A 88 11.03 -7.85 -12.69
C TYR A 88 9.95 -6.95 -13.31
N GLU A 89 9.50 -7.32 -14.51
CA GLU A 89 8.35 -6.69 -15.14
C GLU A 89 7.10 -6.91 -14.31
N GLY A 90 6.24 -5.90 -14.26
CA GLY A 90 5.06 -5.93 -13.41
C GLY A 90 4.60 -4.57 -12.97
N ASP A 91 3.54 -4.59 -12.17
CA ASP A 91 2.97 -3.43 -11.49
C ASP A 91 3.13 -3.62 -10.00
N TRP A 92 3.99 -2.80 -9.40
CA TRP A 92 4.43 -2.97 -8.03
C TRP A 92 3.94 -1.81 -7.17
N ALA A 93 3.13 -2.10 -6.16
CA ALA A 93 2.66 -1.06 -5.25
C ALA A 93 3.84 -0.36 -4.56
N ILE A 94 3.76 0.97 -4.49
CA ILE A 94 4.67 1.80 -3.71
C ILE A 94 3.83 2.75 -2.87
N HIS A 95 4.09 2.80 -1.56
CA HIS A 95 3.25 3.57 -0.67
C HIS A 95 3.92 3.91 0.66
N CYS A 96 3.37 4.89 1.38
CA CYS A 96 3.67 5.03 2.80
C CYS A 96 3.15 3.80 3.54
N HIS A 97 3.90 3.25 4.49
CA HIS A 97 3.50 2.04 5.22
C HIS A 97 2.70 2.33 6.50
N LYS A 98 2.20 3.56 6.64
CA LYS A 98 1.20 3.92 7.65
C LYS A 98 -0.17 3.86 7.00
N SER A 99 -1.06 3.00 7.51
CA SER A 99 -2.39 2.75 6.90
C SER A 99 -3.17 4.04 6.70
N HIS A 100 -3.21 4.91 7.71
CA HIS A 100 -3.87 6.22 7.60
C HIS A 100 -3.25 7.11 6.51
N HIS A 101 -1.94 7.04 6.26
CA HIS A 101 -1.32 7.82 5.19
C HIS A 101 -1.57 7.24 3.80
N THR A 102 -1.71 5.91 3.71
CA THR A 102 -1.98 5.21 2.44
C THR A 102 -3.42 5.41 1.99
N MET A 103 -4.34 5.45 2.95
CA MET A 103 -5.79 5.42 2.72
C MET A 103 -6.46 6.79 2.91
N ASN A 104 -5.81 7.72 3.63
CA ASN A 104 -6.38 9.00 4.10
C ASN A 104 -7.63 8.84 4.96
N ALA A 105 -8.81 8.82 4.34
CA ALA A 105 -10.10 8.85 5.01
C ALA A 105 -10.35 7.52 5.75
N MET A 106 -10.05 7.51 7.05
CA MET A 106 -10.19 6.36 7.94
C MET A 106 -10.83 6.82 9.26
N GLY A 107 -11.85 6.08 9.73
CA GLY A 107 -12.43 6.29 11.06
C GLY A 107 -11.59 5.59 12.12
N HIS A 108 -10.88 6.36 12.96
CA HIS A 108 -10.04 5.79 14.03
C HIS A 108 -10.81 5.50 15.33
N ASP A 109 -11.94 6.17 15.54
CA ASP A 109 -12.74 6.05 16.77
C ASP A 109 -13.87 5.01 16.67
N ILE A 110 -13.96 4.31 15.54
CA ILE A 110 -14.99 3.30 15.29
C ILE A 110 -14.38 1.90 15.50
N PRO A 111 -14.95 1.06 16.37
CA PRO A 111 -14.51 -0.32 16.52
C PRO A 111 -14.60 -1.09 15.20
N THR A 112 -13.66 -2.01 14.98
CA THR A 112 -13.77 -2.95 13.85
C THR A 112 -14.98 -3.87 14.04
N PHE A 113 -15.81 -3.99 13.00
CA PHE A 113 -16.99 -4.86 12.99
C PHE A 113 -16.82 -6.08 12.06
N ILE A 114 -15.58 -6.35 11.65
CA ILE A 114 -15.27 -7.49 10.77
C ILE A 114 -15.69 -8.79 11.47
N GLY A 115 -16.53 -9.58 10.79
CA GLY A 115 -17.05 -10.85 11.31
C GLY A 115 -18.23 -10.74 12.28
N VAL A 116 -18.70 -9.53 12.62
CA VAL A 116 -19.85 -9.34 13.53
C VAL A 116 -21.18 -9.46 12.77
N ASP A 117 -22.06 -10.38 13.17
CA ASP A 117 -23.41 -10.47 12.63
C ASP A 117 -24.27 -9.27 13.09
N LYS A 118 -24.53 -8.36 12.16
CA LYS A 118 -25.36 -7.15 12.38
C LYS A 118 -26.79 -7.30 11.86
N SER A 119 -27.21 -8.46 11.36
CA SER A 119 -28.51 -8.67 10.69
C SER A 119 -29.71 -8.16 11.52
N LYS A 120 -29.80 -8.60 12.79
CA LYS A 120 -30.88 -8.22 13.71
C LYS A 120 -30.87 -6.74 14.08
N VAL A 121 -29.68 -6.13 14.18
CA VAL A 121 -29.54 -4.70 14.49
C VAL A 121 -29.94 -3.87 13.27
N ALA A 122 -29.46 -4.25 12.09
CA ALA A 122 -29.81 -3.60 10.83
C ALA A 122 -31.33 -3.65 10.58
N GLU A 123 -32.01 -4.76 10.86
CA GLU A 123 -33.47 -4.87 10.74
C GLU A 123 -34.20 -3.85 11.64
N LYS A 124 -33.74 -3.67 12.89
CA LYS A 124 -34.32 -2.69 13.81
C LYS A 124 -34.07 -1.26 13.35
N ILE A 125 -32.87 -0.94 12.87
CA ILE A 125 -32.53 0.40 12.37
C ILE A 125 -33.34 0.73 11.11
N LYS A 126 -33.51 -0.24 10.20
CA LYS A 126 -34.29 -0.06 8.97
C LYS A 126 -35.76 0.30 9.21
N LYS A 127 -36.33 -0.04 10.38
CA LYS A 127 -37.69 0.41 10.77
C LYS A 127 -37.78 1.92 10.97
N LEU A 128 -36.66 2.58 11.28
CA LEU A 128 -36.57 4.04 11.47
C LEU A 128 -35.93 4.74 10.27
N ARG A 129 -34.99 4.08 9.58
CA ARG A 129 -34.23 4.59 8.44
C ARG A 129 -34.13 3.51 7.35
N PRO A 130 -35.11 3.43 6.43
CA PRO A 130 -35.20 2.34 5.44
C PRO A 130 -33.94 2.18 4.59
N GLU A 131 -33.30 3.29 4.25
CA GLU A 131 -32.05 3.40 3.49
C GLU A 131 -30.77 3.02 4.25
N TYR A 132 -30.85 2.57 5.52
CA TYR A 132 -29.66 2.16 6.28
C TYR A 132 -28.98 0.92 5.66
N MET A 133 -27.69 1.05 5.34
CA MET A 133 -26.83 -0.04 4.90
C MET A 133 -25.79 -0.38 5.98
N PRO A 134 -25.74 -1.64 6.47
CA PRO A 134 -24.72 -2.03 7.43
C PRO A 134 -23.34 -2.17 6.74
N MET A 135 -22.35 -1.41 7.21
CA MET A 135 -21.02 -1.31 6.60
C MET A 135 -19.96 -2.04 7.43
N GLY A 136 -18.88 -2.52 6.80
CA GLY A 136 -17.66 -2.98 7.49
C GLY A 136 -17.76 -4.35 8.14
N THR A 137 -18.53 -5.28 7.57
CA THR A 137 -18.71 -6.64 8.10
C THR A 137 -17.70 -7.63 7.50
N LYS A 138 -17.32 -7.46 6.24
CA LYS A 138 -16.30 -8.27 5.55
C LYS A 138 -15.03 -7.47 5.20
N GLY A 139 -14.94 -6.21 5.66
CA GLY A 139 -13.74 -5.39 5.56
C GLY A 139 -14.05 -3.98 5.08
N MET A 140 -13.00 -3.18 4.87
CA MET A 140 -13.13 -1.85 4.26
C MET A 140 -13.53 -1.94 2.77
N ALA A 141 -13.25 -3.09 2.15
CA ALA A 141 -13.56 -3.44 0.78
C ALA A 141 -15.05 -3.67 0.49
N ASP A 142 -15.88 -3.83 1.53
CA ASP A 142 -17.31 -4.14 1.40
C ASP A 142 -18.07 -3.17 0.48
N MET A 143 -17.50 -1.99 0.26
CA MET A 143 -18.11 -0.86 -0.42
C MET A 143 -17.27 -0.33 -1.57
N GLY A 144 -16.16 -0.99 -1.91
CA GLY A 144 -15.24 -0.54 -2.96
C GLY A 144 -15.88 -0.44 -4.34
N GLU A 145 -16.93 -1.25 -4.60
CA GLU A 145 -17.69 -1.23 -5.86
C GLU A 145 -18.95 -0.34 -5.81
N MET A 146 -19.27 0.25 -4.66
CA MET A 146 -20.47 1.06 -4.46
C MET A 146 -20.11 2.54 -4.33
N GLU A 147 -20.20 3.27 -5.44
CA GLU A 147 -20.03 4.73 -5.43
C GLU A 147 -21.27 5.41 -4.82
N MET A 148 -21.01 6.28 -3.85
CA MET A 148 -22.03 7.17 -3.27
C MET A 148 -21.70 8.60 -3.65
N GLU A 149 -22.71 9.40 -3.92
CA GLU A 149 -22.53 10.83 -4.14
C GLU A 149 -21.98 11.49 -2.86
N ILE A 150 -20.84 12.16 -2.98
CA ILE A 150 -20.17 12.88 -1.90
C ILE A 150 -20.12 14.37 -2.23
N PRO A 151 -20.05 15.26 -1.21
CA PRO A 151 -19.86 16.69 -1.45
C PRO A 151 -18.58 16.97 -2.27
N GLU A 152 -18.62 17.96 -3.15
CA GLU A 152 -17.51 18.29 -4.08
C GLU A 152 -16.16 18.54 -3.40
N ASN A 153 -16.16 18.94 -2.13
CA ASN A 153 -14.96 19.23 -1.35
C ASN A 153 -14.50 18.06 -0.46
N THR A 154 -15.03 16.86 -0.67
CA THR A 154 -14.70 15.66 0.10
C THR A 154 -13.81 14.74 -0.73
N ILE A 155 -12.71 14.29 -0.14
CA ILE A 155 -11.88 13.26 -0.76
C ILE A 155 -12.67 11.95 -0.78
N PRO A 156 -12.84 11.32 -1.94
CA PRO A 156 -13.48 10.02 -2.02
C PRO A 156 -12.65 8.97 -1.27
N MET A 157 -13.35 8.13 -0.49
CA MET A 157 -12.71 7.04 0.24
C MET A 157 -12.47 5.86 -0.69
N MET A 158 -11.37 5.13 -0.50
CA MET A 158 -11.14 3.81 -1.13
C MET A 158 -11.27 3.85 -2.67
N THR A 159 -10.50 4.71 -3.33
CA THR A 159 -10.58 4.93 -4.77
C THR A 159 -9.55 4.11 -5.57
N GLY A 160 -9.60 4.31 -6.89
CA GLY A 160 -8.70 3.72 -7.87
C GLY A 160 -9.15 2.34 -8.33
N TRP A 161 -8.89 2.05 -9.60
CA TRP A 161 -9.31 0.82 -10.26
C TRP A 161 -8.11 0.11 -10.86
N GLY A 162 -7.96 -1.17 -10.52
CA GLY A 162 -6.98 -2.07 -11.10
C GLY A 162 -7.62 -3.12 -12.01
N PRO A 163 -6.82 -4.06 -12.55
CA PRO A 163 -7.30 -5.10 -13.47
C PRO A 163 -8.33 -6.06 -12.86
N HIS A 164 -8.38 -6.14 -11.53
CA HIS A 164 -9.16 -7.12 -10.78
C HIS A 164 -10.21 -6.47 -9.87
N GLY A 165 -10.50 -5.18 -10.05
CA GLY A 165 -11.47 -4.44 -9.24
C GLY A 165 -10.87 -3.20 -8.56
N PRO A 166 -11.54 -2.67 -7.53
CA PRO A 166 -11.08 -1.48 -6.83
C PRO A 166 -9.77 -1.77 -6.08
N ILE A 167 -8.86 -0.78 -6.09
CA ILE A 167 -7.58 -0.83 -5.35
C ILE A 167 -7.77 -0.34 -3.91
N GLU A 168 -8.81 0.46 -3.68
CA GLU A 168 -9.28 0.86 -2.36
C GLU A 168 -8.25 1.66 -1.54
N MET A 169 -7.44 2.47 -2.22
CA MET A 169 -6.47 3.37 -1.58
C MET A 169 -6.91 4.83 -1.76
N GLY A 170 -6.26 5.80 -1.12
CA GLY A 170 -6.74 7.19 -1.19
C GLY A 170 -5.76 8.27 -0.73
N GLY A 171 -4.50 7.91 -0.49
CA GLY A 171 -3.47 8.83 -0.01
C GLY A 171 -2.14 8.60 -0.69
N MET A 172 -1.09 8.38 0.10
CA MET A 172 0.29 8.17 -0.33
C MET A 172 0.48 6.76 -0.92
N PHE A 173 -0.15 6.50 -2.07
CA PHE A 173 -0.06 5.25 -2.81
C PHE A 173 0.14 5.53 -4.31
N SER A 174 0.96 4.73 -4.96
CA SER A 174 1.07 4.67 -6.43
C SER A 174 1.60 3.30 -6.84
N VAL A 175 1.94 3.15 -8.11
CA VAL A 175 2.45 1.92 -8.71
C VAL A 175 3.75 2.22 -9.44
N VAL A 176 4.78 1.41 -9.19
CA VAL A 176 5.96 1.32 -10.06
C VAL A 176 5.63 0.35 -11.20
N LYS A 177 5.62 0.87 -12.42
CA LYS A 177 5.30 0.11 -13.64
C LYS A 177 6.59 -0.19 -14.38
N VAL A 178 7.02 -1.45 -14.35
CA VAL A 178 8.24 -1.89 -15.04
C VAL A 178 7.85 -2.59 -16.33
N ARG A 179 8.37 -2.13 -17.47
CA ARG A 179 8.13 -2.71 -18.81
C ARG A 179 9.39 -2.76 -19.64
N GLU A 180 9.48 -3.73 -20.53
CA GLU A 180 10.47 -3.72 -21.61
C GLU A 180 10.14 -2.67 -22.70
N GLY A 181 11.17 -2.11 -23.34
CA GLY A 181 11.00 -1.26 -24.52
C GLY A 181 10.61 0.19 -24.27
N ILE A 182 10.60 0.66 -23.01
CA ILE A 182 10.38 2.08 -22.70
C ILE A 182 11.64 2.87 -23.05
N SER A 183 11.46 3.91 -23.87
CA SER A 183 12.55 4.79 -24.30
C SER A 183 12.96 5.74 -23.18
N ALA A 184 14.23 6.13 -23.14
CA ALA A 184 14.71 7.10 -22.17
C ALA A 184 13.93 8.42 -22.27
N GLY A 185 13.35 8.88 -21.16
CA GLY A 185 12.55 10.10 -21.09
C GLY A 185 11.07 9.93 -21.43
N ASP A 186 10.63 8.73 -21.82
CA ASP A 186 9.21 8.38 -21.90
C ASP A 186 8.71 7.91 -20.53
N TYR A 187 7.76 8.66 -19.97
CA TYR A 187 7.12 8.38 -18.68
C TYR A 187 5.61 8.27 -18.82
N ALA A 188 5.09 8.06 -20.03
CA ALA A 188 3.67 7.83 -20.23
C ALA A 188 3.24 6.54 -19.53
N ASP A 189 2.03 6.50 -18.98
CA ASP A 189 1.52 5.29 -18.34
C ASP A 189 1.33 4.18 -19.40
N PRO A 190 2.06 3.04 -19.30
CA PRO A 190 1.93 1.95 -20.25
C PRO A 190 0.66 1.10 -20.03
N GLY A 191 -0.19 1.45 -19.08
CA GLY A 191 -1.36 0.67 -18.68
C GLY A 191 -1.00 -0.44 -17.69
N TRP A 192 -1.96 -1.33 -17.43
CA TRP A 192 -1.78 -2.44 -16.49
C TRP A 192 -0.95 -3.57 -17.06
N TYR A 193 -0.19 -4.25 -16.20
CA TYR A 193 0.65 -5.38 -16.62
C TYR A 193 -0.20 -6.61 -16.93
N GLU A 194 0.00 -7.19 -18.11
CA GLU A 194 -0.60 -8.47 -18.49
C GLU A 194 0.26 -9.61 -17.94
N ASN A 195 -0.27 -10.28 -16.92
CA ASN A 195 0.41 -11.41 -16.30
C ASN A 195 0.44 -12.62 -17.25
N PRO A 196 1.56 -13.36 -17.35
CA PRO A 196 1.63 -14.56 -18.17
C PRO A 196 0.57 -15.61 -17.77
N PRO A 197 0.07 -16.44 -18.71
CA PRO A 197 -0.91 -17.47 -18.40
C PRO A 197 -0.43 -18.41 -17.27
N GLY A 198 -1.27 -18.59 -16.26
CA GLY A 198 -1.00 -19.49 -15.12
C GLY A 198 -0.17 -18.89 -13.98
N THR A 199 0.21 -17.61 -14.04
CA THR A 199 0.95 -16.95 -12.94
C THR A 199 0.05 -16.17 -11.98
N GLN A 200 -1.18 -15.88 -12.38
CA GLN A 200 -2.15 -15.21 -11.52
C GLN A 200 -2.71 -16.17 -10.47
N ALA A 201 -3.01 -15.64 -9.29
CA ALA A 201 -3.74 -16.40 -8.28
C ALA A 201 -5.19 -16.67 -8.75
N TRP A 202 -5.76 -17.79 -8.31
CA TRP A 202 -7.16 -18.15 -8.54
C TRP A 202 -7.81 -18.55 -7.22
N GLU A 203 -9.14 -18.50 -7.19
CA GLU A 203 -9.92 -18.96 -6.03
C GLU A 203 -9.66 -20.45 -5.78
N TRP A 204 -9.29 -20.79 -4.55
CA TRP A 204 -9.14 -22.18 -4.14
C TRP A 204 -10.50 -22.78 -3.79
N THR A 205 -10.96 -23.74 -4.58
CA THR A 205 -12.26 -24.42 -4.42
C THR A 205 -12.16 -25.80 -3.77
N GLY A 206 -10.94 -26.25 -3.41
CA GLY A 206 -10.70 -27.52 -2.73
C GLY A 206 -10.84 -27.44 -1.21
N GLU A 207 -10.62 -28.56 -0.54
CA GLU A 207 -10.51 -28.57 0.93
C GLU A 207 -9.26 -27.79 1.36
N LEU A 208 -9.41 -26.93 2.38
CA LEU A 208 -8.27 -26.28 3.02
C LEU A 208 -7.57 -27.30 3.93
N PRO A 209 -6.23 -27.31 3.98
CA PRO A 209 -5.52 -28.14 4.95
C PRO A 209 -5.91 -27.73 6.38
N ASP A 210 -5.92 -28.71 7.29
CA ASP A 210 -6.12 -28.46 8.71
C ASP A 210 -5.12 -27.40 9.19
N ALA A 211 -5.64 -26.30 9.76
CA ALA A 211 -4.80 -25.25 10.30
C ALA A 211 -3.86 -25.83 11.37
N THR A 212 -2.56 -25.57 11.24
CA THR A 212 -1.58 -25.96 12.26
C THR A 212 -1.89 -25.21 13.55
N LYS A 213 -2.46 -25.93 14.52
CA LYS A 213 -2.72 -25.41 15.86
C LYS A 213 -1.58 -25.81 16.78
N VAL A 214 -1.00 -24.84 17.47
CA VAL A 214 -0.11 -25.14 18.59
C VAL A 214 -0.97 -25.78 19.68
N LYS A 215 -0.68 -27.05 20.03
CA LYS A 215 -1.48 -27.82 21.00
C LYS A 215 -1.23 -27.41 22.46
N ASP A 216 -0.22 -26.60 22.71
CA ASP A 216 0.24 -26.20 24.04
C ASP A 216 0.86 -24.79 23.99
N ALA A 217 0.64 -23.98 25.03
CA ALA A 217 1.19 -22.62 25.13
C ALA A 217 2.69 -22.58 25.47
N LYS A 218 3.31 -23.76 25.64
CA LYS A 218 4.73 -23.87 25.97
C LYS A 218 5.62 -23.34 24.84
N THR A 219 6.41 -22.32 25.16
CA THR A 219 7.40 -21.75 24.25
C THR A 219 8.38 -22.84 23.78
N GLN A 220 8.32 -23.20 22.51
CA GLN A 220 9.32 -24.05 21.89
C GLN A 220 10.47 -23.18 21.42
N ILE A 221 11.60 -23.23 22.15
CA ILE A 221 12.82 -22.54 21.76
C ILE A 221 13.39 -23.25 20.53
N THR A 222 13.47 -22.56 19.39
CA THR A 222 14.15 -23.08 18.20
C THR A 222 15.59 -23.46 18.59
N PRO A 223 16.01 -24.72 18.35
CA PRO A 223 17.37 -25.13 18.65
C PRO A 223 18.36 -24.22 17.94
N LYS A 224 19.37 -23.74 18.66
CA LYS A 224 20.45 -22.93 18.08
C LYS A 224 21.09 -23.74 16.96
N HIS A 225 21.10 -23.21 15.73
CA HIS A 225 21.79 -23.84 14.60
C HIS A 225 23.25 -24.09 15.00
N LYS A 226 23.60 -25.36 15.24
CA LYS A 226 24.99 -25.80 15.33
C LYS A 226 25.44 -26.04 13.90
N ASN A 227 25.94 -25.01 13.24
CA ASN A 227 26.90 -25.09 12.13
C ASN A 227 27.13 -23.67 11.57
N HIS A 228 28.04 -22.94 12.20
CA HIS A 228 28.95 -22.06 11.48
C HIS A 228 30.32 -22.72 11.56
N GLY A 229 30.64 -23.51 10.54
CA GLY A 229 31.99 -23.96 10.22
C GLY A 229 32.44 -23.23 8.97
#